data_AF-A0A7S8E6W7-F1
#
_entry.id   AF-A0A7S8E6W7-F1
#
_cell.length_a   1.000
_cell.length_b   1.000
_cell.length_c   1.000
_cell.angle_alpha   90.00
_cell.angle_beta   90.00
_cell.angle_gamma   90.00
#
_symmetry.space_group_name_H-M   'P 1'
#
loop_
_entity.id
_entity.type
_entity.pdbx_description
1 polymer ?
#
loop_
_entity_poly.entity_id
_entity_poly.type
_entity_poly.pdbx_seq_one_letter_code
_entity_poly.pdbx_strand_id
1 'polypeptide(L)' 'MVSHDTNTVMVSYVDAYEKLYKRSPSGLRALDENWVIVNGARMQINELENLTQQLLLEYRQLQKKKNMINRLITWFRG' A
#
# COMPACT_ATOMS: atom_id res chain seq x y z
N MET A 1 -5.24 22.52 -6.07
CA MET A 1 -5.32 21.14 -5.53
C MET A 1 -5.35 20.20 -6.71
N VAL A 2 -4.39 19.28 -6.81
CA VAL A 2 -4.36 18.30 -7.90
C VAL A 2 -5.45 17.27 -7.59
N SER A 3 -6.53 17.26 -8.36
CA SER A 3 -7.54 16.20 -8.30
C SER A 3 -6.88 14.92 -8.79
N HIS A 4 -6.34 14.11 -7.88
CA HIS A 4 -5.91 12.76 -8.25
C HIS A 4 -7.15 11.97 -8.65
N ASP A 5 -7.15 11.42 -9.86
CA ASP A 5 -8.20 10.54 -10.33
C ASP A 5 -8.36 9.39 -9.33
N THR A 6 -9.58 9.20 -8.83
CA THR A 6 -9.97 8.15 -7.87
C THR A 6 -9.46 6.78 -8.32
N ASN A 7 -9.47 6.50 -9.62
CA ASN A 7 -8.93 5.25 -10.17
C ASN A 7 -7.42 5.12 -9.91
N THR A 8 -6.65 6.19 -10.14
CA THR A 8 -5.19 6.19 -9.93
C THR A 8 -4.82 5.91 -8.46
N VAL A 9 -5.55 6.50 -7.51
CA VAL A 9 -5.33 6.27 -6.08
C VAL A 9 -5.71 4.83 -5.71
N MET A 10 -6.82 4.31 -6.23
CA MET A 10 -7.24 2.93 -5.98
C MET A 10 -6.24 1.90 -6.54
N VAL A 11 -5.70 2.12 -7.74
CA VAL A 11 -4.65 1.24 -8.33
C VAL A 11 -3.39 1.26 -7.48
N SER A 12 -2.97 2.46 -7.03
CA SER A 12 -1.80 2.62 -6.16
C SER A 12 -1.98 1.90 -4.82
N TYR A 13 -3.17 1.97 -4.25
CA TYR A 13 -3.54 1.25 -3.04
C TYR A 13 -3.46 -0.27 -3.23
N VAL A 14 -4.01 -0.81 -4.32
CA VAL A 14 -3.95 -2.25 -4.64
C VAL A 14 -2.51 -2.72 -4.73
N ASP A 15 -1.67 -2.01 -5.49
CA ASP A 15 -0.26 -2.35 -5.64
C ASP A 15 0.50 -2.32 -4.30
N ALA A 16 0.28 -1.30 -3.48
CA ALA A 16 0.90 -1.20 -2.16
C ALA A 16 0.46 -2.35 -1.23
N TYR A 17 -0.84 -2.67 -1.24
CA TYR A 17 -1.42 -3.74 -0.41
C TYR A 17 -0.90 -5.12 -0.83
N GLU A 18 -0.83 -5.41 -2.13
CA GLU A 18 -0.30 -6.66 -2.66
C GLU A 18 1.20 -6.83 -2.39
N LYS A 19 1.98 -5.74 -2.48
CA LYS A 19 3.41 -5.76 -2.14
C LYS A 19 3.62 -6.16 -0.69
N LEU A 20 2.80 -5.63 0.23
CA LEU A 20 2.93 -5.85 1.66
C LEU A 20 2.39 -7.22 2.10
N TYR A 21 1.16 -7.55 1.70
CA TYR A 21 0.44 -8.72 2.22
C TYR A 21 0.37 -9.92 1.27
N LYS A 22 0.88 -9.80 0.03
CA LYS A 22 0.83 -10.87 -0.99
C LYS A 22 -0.57 -11.38 -1.29
N ARG A 23 -1.57 -10.50 -1.14
CA ARG A 23 -2.99 -10.75 -1.43
C ARG A 23 -3.63 -9.47 -1.94
N SER A 24 -4.67 -9.59 -2.76
CA SER A 24 -5.44 -8.45 -3.23
C SER A 24 -6.39 -7.93 -2.13
N PRO A 25 -6.62 -6.62 -2.02
CA PRO A 25 -7.54 -6.06 -1.03
C PRO A 25 -8.99 -6.45 -1.37
N SER A 26 -9.74 -6.94 -0.37
CA SER A 26 -11.16 -7.26 -0.53
C SER A 26 -12.04 -6.03 -0.38
N GLY A 27 -13.07 -5.92 -1.22
CA GLY A 27 -14.12 -4.90 -1.07
C GLY A 27 -13.68 -3.47 -1.41
N LEU A 28 -12.66 -3.30 -2.24
CA LEU A 28 -12.28 -1.99 -2.79
C LEU A 28 -13.25 -1.58 -3.91
N ARG A 29 -14.02 -0.50 -3.73
CA ARG A 29 -14.96 0.01 -4.75
C ARG A 29 -15.06 1.53 -4.68
N ALA A 30 -15.22 2.19 -5.83
CA ALA A 30 -15.60 3.60 -5.88
C ALA A 30 -17.08 3.75 -5.53
N LEU A 31 -17.42 4.81 -4.79
CA LEU A 31 -18.81 5.19 -4.49
C LEU A 31 -19.21 6.43 -5.30
N ASP A 32 -18.54 7.55 -5.05
CA ASP A 32 -18.79 8.87 -5.63
C ASP A 32 -17.44 9.56 -5.92
N GLU A 33 -17.46 10.78 -6.46
CA GLU A 33 -16.26 11.50 -6.96
C GLU A 33 -15.04 11.45 -6.03
N ASN A 34 -15.22 11.48 -4.72
CA ASN A 34 -14.12 11.47 -3.73
C ASN A 34 -14.28 10.42 -2.62
N TRP A 35 -15.15 9.42 -2.79
CA TRP A 35 -15.42 8.41 -1.77
C TRP A 35 -15.20 7.00 -2.28
N VAL A 36 -14.60 6.17 -1.44
CA VAL A 36 -14.30 4.76 -1.71
C VAL A 36 -14.75 3.89 -0.55
N ILE A 37 -15.10 2.64 -0.85
CA ILE A 37 -15.22 1.58 0.16
C ILE A 37 -13.94 0.76 0.12
N VAL A 38 -13.38 0.49 1.30
CA VAL A 38 -12.28 -0.45 1.51
C VAL A 38 -12.68 -1.39 2.63
N ASN A 39 -12.72 -2.69 2.35
CA ASN A 39 -13.06 -3.72 3.35
C ASN A 39 -14.39 -3.45 4.09
N GLY A 40 -15.39 -2.89 3.39
CA GLY A 40 -16.69 -2.55 3.97
C GLY A 40 -16.76 -1.19 4.69
N ALA A 41 -15.63 -0.50 4.87
CA ALA A 41 -15.59 0.86 5.44
C ALA A 41 -15.54 1.92 4.33
N ARG A 42 -16.32 3.00 4.48
CA ARG A 42 -16.30 4.16 3.58
C ARG A 42 -15.23 5.16 4.06
N MET A 43 -14.40 5.64 3.14
CA MET A 43 -13.40 6.69 3.41
C MET A 43 -13.22 7.61 2.20
N GLN A 44 -12.68 8.80 2.43
CA GLN A 44 -12.36 9.76 1.37
C GLN A 44 -11.13 9.31 0.58
N ILE A 45 -11.03 9.76 -0.67
CA ILE A 45 -9.90 9.42 -1.54
C ILE A 45 -8.56 9.89 -0.96
N ASN A 46 -8.53 11.04 -0.28
CA ASN A 46 -7.34 11.56 0.40
C ASN A 46 -6.94 10.68 1.59
N GLU A 47 -7.91 10.08 2.29
CA GLU A 47 -7.64 9.14 3.37
C GLU A 47 -7.04 7.84 2.81
N LEU A 48 -7.55 7.36 1.67
CA LEU A 48 -6.99 6.22 0.97
C LEU A 48 -5.56 6.49 0.48
N GLU A 49 -5.29 7.69 -0.02
CA GLU A 49 -3.95 8.12 -0.43
C GLU A 49 -2.97 8.10 0.77
N ASN A 50 -3.37 8.69 1.90
CA ASN A 50 -2.56 8.67 3.12
C ASN A 50 -2.27 7.25 3.60
N LEU A 51 -3.29 6.38 3.59
CA LEU A 51 -3.13 4.98 3.96
C LEU A 51 -2.21 4.23 2.99
N THR A 52 -2.28 4.54 1.69
CA THR A 52 -1.37 4.00 0.67
C THR A 52 0.07 4.39 0.95
N GLN A 53 0.33 5.65 1.32
CA GLN A 53 1.67 6.09 1.71
C GLN A 53 2.20 5.35 2.95
N GLN A 54 1.35 5.10 3.95
CA GLN A 54 1.72 4.32 5.13
C GLN A 54 2.10 2.89 4.76
N LEU A 55 1.31 2.21 3.92
CA LEU A 55 1.62 0.85 3.45
C LEU A 55 2.95 0.78 2.70
N LEU A 56 3.25 1.77 1.85
CA LEU A 56 4.52 1.85 1.13
C LEU A 56 5.71 2.06 2.08
N LEU A 57 5.55 2.88 3.11
CA LEU A 57 6.59 3.09 4.13
C LEU A 57 6.87 1.81 4.91
N GLU A 58 5.82 1.10 5.36
CA GLU A 58 5.94 -0.19 6.04
C GLU A 58 6.64 -1.23 5.15
N TYR A 59 6.24 -1.32 3.89
CA TYR A 59 6.87 -2.22 2.93
C TYR A 59 8.36 -1.92 2.78
N ARG A 60 8.74 -0.64 2.62
CA ARG A 60 10.15 -0.24 2.53
C ARG A 60 10.94 -0.60 3.78
N GLN A 61 10.36 -0.46 4.98
CA GLN A 61 11.02 -0.85 6.23
C GLN A 61 11.25 -2.36 6.30
N LEU A 62 10.26 -3.18 5.90
CA LEU A 62 10.43 -4.63 5.83
C LEU A 62 11.52 -5.04 4.84
N GLN A 63 11.59 -4.40 3.67
CA GLN A 63 12.64 -4.67 2.69
C GLN A 63 14.04 -4.31 3.22
N LYS A 64 14.18 -3.17 3.92
CA LYS A 64 15.44 -2.81 4.59
C LYS A 64 15.88 -3.88 5.60
N LYS A 65 14.95 -4.38 6.42
CA LYS A 65 15.22 -5.45 7.39
C LYS A 65 15.66 -6.75 6.71
N LYS A 66 14.96 -7.18 5.66
CA LYS A 66 15.33 -8.37 4.87
C LYS A 66 16.72 -8.24 4.27
N ASN A 67 17.05 -7.09 3.69
CA ASN A 67 18.37 -6.84 3.10
C ASN A 67 19.49 -6.87 4.15
N MET A 68 19.25 -6.35 5.36
CA MET A 68 20.21 -6.43 6.46
C MET A 68 20.48 -7.87 6.87
N ILE A 69 19.43 -8.68 7.05
CA ILE A 69 19.56 -10.10 7.39
C ILE A 69 20.31 -10.85 6.29
N ASN A 70 19.98 -10.62 5.02
CA ASN A 70 20.70 -11.25 3.91
C ASN A 70 22.19 -10.88 3.93
N ARG A 71 22.56 -9.62 4.17
CA ARG A 71 23.95 -9.20 4.32
C ARG A 71 24.65 -9.92 5.47
N LEU A 72 23.98 -10.09 6.61
CA LEU A 72 24.53 -10.83 7.75
C LEU A 72 24.74 -12.31 7.41
N ILE A 73 23.75 -12.97 6.78
CA ILE A 73 23.88 -14.38 6.35
C ILE A 73 25.03 -14.55 5.36
N THR A 74 25.18 -13.64 4.40
CA THR A 74 26.31 -13.66 3.45
C THR A 74 27.64 -13.51 4.17
N TRP A 75 27.74 -12.66 5.20
CA TRP A 75 28.96 -12.50 5.99
C TRP A 75 29.31 -13.76 6.80
N PHE A 76 28.34 -14.44 7.40
CA PHE A 76 28.57 -15.69 8.15
C PHE A 76 28.86 -16.91 7.26
N ARG A 77 28.50 -16.87 5.97
CA ARG A 77 28.77 -17.94 5.00
C ARG A 77 30.06 -17.71 4.20
N GLY A 78 30.71 -16.57 4.38
CA GLY A 78 32.01 -16.23 3.82
C GLY A 78 33.16 -16.72 4.70
#